data_AF-A0A419HCR1-F1
#
_entry.id   AF-A0A419HCR1-F1
#
_cell.length_a   1.000
_cell.length_b   1.000
_cell.length_c   1.000
_cell.angle_alpha   90.00
_cell.angle_beta   90.00
_cell.angle_gamma   90.00
#
_symmetry.space_group_name_H-M   'P 1'
#
loop_
_entity.id
_entity.type
_entity.pdbx_description
1 polymer ?
#
loop_
_entity_poly.entity_id
_entity_poly.type
_entity_poly.pdbx_seq_one_letter_code
_entity_poly.pdbx_strand_id
1 'polypeptide(L)'
;MYRRAASALAGLLIGMGVLHFVAPKPFDDIVPKQLPGTPRFWTQASGVAEVAIGTAVAVPRTRRLGGWLAAALFVAVFPANVQMAADLRKKSGPAKYIAFGRLPLQLPLIGWAIYVARNTGKSRNR
;
A
#
# COMPACT_ATOMS: atom_id res chain seq x y z
N MET A 1 -10.79 -18.23 7.51
CA MET A 1 -10.78 -16.98 6.71
C MET A 1 -9.71 -15.98 7.12
N TYR A 2 -9.65 -15.55 8.39
CA TYR A 2 -8.69 -14.53 8.86
C TYR A 2 -7.22 -14.77 8.48
N ARG A 3 -6.66 -15.97 8.71
CA ARG A 3 -5.25 -16.27 8.39
C ARG A 3 -4.94 -16.13 6.89
N ARG A 4 -5.88 -16.51 6.02
CA ARG A 4 -5.77 -16.33 4.56
C ARG A 4 -5.78 -14.84 4.22
N ALA A 5 -6.68 -14.07 4.84
CA ALA A 5 -6.73 -12.62 4.67
C ALA A 5 -5.43 -11.92 5.11
N ALA A 6 -4.83 -12.31 6.23
CA ALA A 6 -3.55 -11.74 6.65
C ALA A 6 -2.40 -12.11 5.69
N SER A 7 -2.37 -13.37 5.23
CA SER A 7 -1.32 -13.83 4.31
C SER A 7 -1.42 -13.15 2.95
N ALA A 8 -2.63 -12.96 2.43
CA ALA A 8 -2.84 -12.24 1.18
C ALA A 8 -2.50 -10.75 1.29
N LEU A 9 -2.80 -10.10 2.44
CA LEU A 9 -2.39 -8.71 2.66
C LEU A 9 -0.86 -8.58 2.74
N ALA A 10 -0.19 -9.51 3.43
CA ALA A 10 1.27 -9.56 3.49
C ALA A 10 1.87 -9.76 2.10
N GLY A 11 1.35 -10.70 1.31
CA GLY A 11 1.79 -10.95 -0.06
C GLY A 11 1.62 -9.74 -0.97
N LEU A 12 0.48 -9.03 -0.86
CA LEU A 12 0.25 -7.79 -1.61
C LEU A 12 1.28 -6.72 -1.26
N LEU A 13 1.49 -6.44 0.03
CA LEU A 13 2.44 -5.42 0.47
C LEU A 13 3.88 -5.75 0.08
N ILE A 14 4.31 -7.00 0.27
CA ILE A 14 5.66 -7.42 -0.12
C ILE A 14 5.83 -7.35 -1.63
N GLY A 15 4.84 -7.82 -2.40
CA GLY A 15 4.88 -7.77 -3.86
C GLY A 15 4.96 -6.33 -4.39
N MET A 16 4.14 -5.43 -3.87
CA MET A 16 4.19 -4.00 -4.21
C MET A 16 5.53 -3.37 -3.82
N GLY A 17 6.02 -3.68 -2.63
CA GLY A 17 7.30 -3.18 -2.15
C GLY A 17 8.48 -3.63 -3.01
N VAL A 18 8.47 -4.87 -3.50
CA VAL A 18 9.47 -5.37 -4.47
C VAL A 18 9.32 -4.65 -5.82
N LEU A 19 8.09 -4.39 -6.27
CA LEU A 19 7.82 -3.72 -7.55
C LEU A 19 8.39 -2.29 -7.59
N HIS A 20 8.45 -1.59 -6.45
CA HIS A 20 9.14 -0.30 -6.32
C HIS A 20 10.64 -0.36 -6.71
N PHE A 21 11.30 -1.52 -6.58
CA PHE A 21 12.70 -1.68 -6.98
C PHE A 21 12.84 -2.18 -8.41
N VAL A 22 12.00 -3.14 -8.81
CA VAL A 22 12.06 -3.82 -10.12
C VAL A 22 11.51 -2.95 -11.25
N ALA A 23 10.42 -2.21 -11.01
CA ALA A 23 9.76 -1.37 -11.99
C ALA A 23 9.36 -0.01 -11.38
N PRO A 24 10.34 0.86 -11.06
CA PRO A 24 10.12 2.07 -10.26
C PRO A 24 9.40 3.21 -10.99
N LYS A 25 9.54 3.29 -12.31
CA LYS A 25 9.12 4.45 -13.10
C LYS A 25 7.66 4.89 -12.84
N PRO A 26 6.66 3.99 -12.80
CA PRO A 26 5.29 4.38 -12.50
C PRO A 26 5.08 4.93 -11.08
N PHE A 27 5.98 4.62 -10.15
CA PHE A 27 5.93 5.10 -8.77
C PHE A 27 6.66 6.43 -8.60
N ASP A 28 7.81 6.58 -9.26
CA ASP A 28 8.54 7.85 -9.31
C ASP A 28 7.65 8.96 -9.89
N ASP A 29 6.87 8.65 -10.92
CA ASP A 29 5.98 9.58 -11.60
C ASP A 29 4.81 10.09 -10.70
N ILE A 30 4.48 9.39 -9.62
CA ILE A 30 3.38 9.76 -8.71
C ILE A 30 3.85 10.44 -7.43
N VAL A 31 5.17 10.49 -7.19
CA VAL A 31 5.70 11.17 -6.01
C VAL A 31 5.37 12.66 -6.09
N PRO A 32 4.73 13.25 -5.06
CA PRO A 32 4.41 14.67 -5.04
C PRO A 32 5.66 15.53 -5.22
N LYS A 33 5.63 16.49 -6.15
CA LYS A 33 6.78 17.37 -6.46
C LYS A 33 7.19 18.27 -5.31
N GLN A 34 6.33 18.42 -4.30
CA GLN A 34 6.57 19.24 -3.10
C GLN A 34 7.45 18.52 -2.06
N LEU A 35 7.66 17.20 -2.18
CA LEU A 35 8.51 16.47 -1.25
C LEU A 35 10.00 16.79 -1.51
N PRO A 36 10.80 17.01 -0.46
CA PRO A 36 12.22 17.24 -0.62
C PRO A 36 12.94 15.97 -1.12
N GLY A 37 14.01 16.15 -1.90
CA GLY A 37 14.80 15.04 -2.44
C GLY A 37 14.30 14.56 -3.80
N THR A 38 14.66 13.33 -4.17
CA THR A 38 14.32 12.76 -5.49
C THR A 38 13.10 11.85 -5.40
N PRO A 39 12.24 11.80 -6.44
CA PRO A 39 11.16 10.81 -6.52
C PRO A 39 11.65 9.38 -6.28
N ARG A 40 12.83 9.06 -6.85
CA ARG A 40 13.50 7.77 -6.71
C ARG A 40 13.76 7.38 -5.25
N PHE A 41 14.21 8.34 -4.43
CA PHE A 41 14.45 8.11 -3.01
C PHE A 41 13.15 7.74 -2.29
N TRP A 42 12.08 8.50 -2.52
CA TRP A 42 10.78 8.25 -1.89
C TRP A 42 10.17 6.91 -2.32
N THR A 43 10.30 6.55 -3.60
CA THR A 43 9.88 5.25 -4.14
C THR A 43 10.63 4.09 -3.49
N GLN A 44 11.94 4.21 -3.28
CA GLN A 44 12.72 3.18 -2.59
C GLN A 44 12.37 3.11 -1.10
N ALA A 45 12.22 4.26 -0.44
CA ALA A 45 11.87 4.33 0.96
C ALA A 45 10.47 3.74 1.22
N SER A 46 9.48 4.03 0.38
CA SER A 46 8.15 3.42 0.44
C SER A 46 8.21 1.93 0.16
N GLY A 47 9.03 1.48 -0.80
CA GLY A 47 9.26 0.07 -1.08
C GLY A 47 9.81 -0.70 0.12
N VAL A 48 10.81 -0.14 0.82
CA VAL A 48 11.31 -0.73 2.08
C VAL A 48 10.21 -0.78 3.13
N ALA A 49 9.44 0.31 3.30
CA ALA A 49 8.36 0.38 4.28
C ALA A 49 7.28 -0.68 4.01
N GLU A 50 6.87 -0.85 2.76
CA GLU A 50 5.89 -1.87 2.35
C GLU A 50 6.35 -3.29 2.64
N VAL A 51 7.61 -3.62 2.29
CA VAL A 51 8.17 -4.95 2.59
C VAL A 51 8.24 -5.18 4.10
N ALA A 52 8.68 -4.18 4.87
CA ALA A 52 8.75 -4.28 6.33
C ALA A 52 7.36 -4.47 6.96
N ILE A 53 6.37 -3.70 6.52
CA ILE A 53 4.98 -3.80 7.00
C ILE A 53 4.38 -5.14 6.59
N GLY A 54 4.55 -5.58 5.35
CA GLY A 54 4.08 -6.87 4.86
C GLY A 54 4.69 -8.04 5.65
N THR A 55 5.98 -7.97 5.96
CA THR A 55 6.67 -8.94 6.84
C THR A 55 6.09 -8.91 8.26
N ALA A 56 5.85 -7.71 8.80
CA ALA A 56 5.22 -7.55 10.11
C ALA A 56 3.79 -8.15 10.15
N VAL A 57 3.02 -8.05 9.06
CA VAL A 57 1.72 -8.71 8.90
C VAL A 57 1.87 -10.23 8.81
N ALA A 58 2.88 -10.74 8.13
CA ALA A 58 3.11 -12.18 7.99
C ALA A 58 3.36 -12.85 9.35
N VAL A 59 4.18 -12.24 10.20
CA VAL A 59 4.58 -12.78 11.51
C VAL A 59 3.45 -12.62 12.55
N PRO A 60 2.91 -13.70 13.14
CA PRO A 60 1.76 -13.63 14.05
C PRO A 60 1.95 -12.69 15.26
N ARG A 61 3.18 -12.58 15.77
CA ARG A 61 3.52 -11.74 16.94
C ARG A 61 3.39 -10.24 16.63
N THR A 62 3.73 -9.81 15.42
CA THR A 62 3.74 -8.39 14.99
C THR A 62 2.52 -8.02 14.14
N ARG A 63 1.71 -9.00 13.73
CA ARG A 63 0.63 -8.81 12.76
C ARG A 63 -0.38 -7.72 13.11
N ARG A 64 -0.69 -7.55 14.39
CA ARG A 64 -1.59 -6.48 14.84
C ARG A 64 -1.01 -5.11 14.51
N LEU A 65 0.26 -4.90 14.81
CA LEU A 65 0.98 -3.67 14.49
C LEU A 65 1.10 -3.51 12.97
N GLY A 66 1.51 -4.57 12.26
CA GLY A 66 1.60 -4.57 10.81
C GLY A 66 0.30 -4.16 10.11
N GLY A 67 -0.85 -4.65 10.59
CA GLY A 67 -2.17 -4.27 10.05
C GLY A 67 -2.49 -2.78 10.25
N TRP A 68 -2.15 -2.20 11.41
CA TRP A 68 -2.32 -0.77 11.64
C TRP A 68 -1.36 0.08 10.81
N LEU A 69 -0.10 -0.34 10.68
CA LEU A 69 0.88 0.33 9.83
C LEU A 69 0.47 0.27 8.35
N ALA A 70 -0.08 -0.85 7.89
CA ALA A 70 -0.61 -0.97 6.53
C ALA A 70 -1.79 -0.01 6.30
N ALA A 71 -2.71 0.10 7.25
CA ALA A 71 -3.82 1.06 7.15
C ALA A 71 -3.30 2.50 7.08
N ALA A 72 -2.33 2.86 7.94
CA ALA A 72 -1.71 4.18 7.94
C ALA A 72 -0.99 4.46 6.61
N LEU A 73 -0.25 3.49 6.07
CA LEU A 73 0.41 3.60 4.77
C LEU A 73 -0.59 3.84 3.64
N PHE A 74 -1.68 3.07 3.56
CA PHE A 74 -2.69 3.23 2.52
C PHE A 74 -3.36 4.62 2.56
N VAL A 75 -3.57 5.16 3.77
CA VAL A 75 -4.04 6.55 3.93
C VAL A 75 -2.98 7.55 3.47
N ALA A 76 -1.72 7.36 3.86
CA ALA A 76 -0.61 8.26 3.53
C ALA A 76 -0.33 8.34 2.02
N VAL A 77 -0.51 7.24 1.27
CA VAL A 77 -0.31 7.23 -0.20
C VAL A 77 -1.56 7.66 -0.99
N PHE A 78 -2.71 7.83 -0.35
CA PHE A 78 -3.94 8.25 -1.02
C PHE A 78 -3.81 9.61 -1.73
N PRO A 79 -3.20 10.67 -1.14
CA PRO A 79 -2.97 11.93 -1.85
C PRO A 79 -2.12 11.80 -3.12
N ALA A 80 -1.16 10.87 -3.16
CA ALA A 80 -0.37 10.59 -4.35
C ALA A 80 -1.22 9.95 -5.46
N ASN A 81 -2.10 9.01 -5.09
CA ASN A 81 -3.05 8.41 -6.04
C ASN A 81 -4.07 9.43 -6.59
N VAL A 82 -4.53 10.37 -5.76
CA VAL A 82 -5.41 11.47 -6.19
C VAL A 82 -4.69 12.39 -7.19
N GLN A 83 -3.44 12.77 -6.90
CA GLN A 83 -2.63 13.58 -7.82
C GLN A 83 -2.42 12.87 -9.15
N MET A 84 -2.05 11.59 -9.15
CA MET A 84 -1.93 10.80 -10.36
C MET A 84 -3.22 10.78 -11.19
N ALA A 85 -4.38 10.59 -10.56
CA ALA A 85 -5.67 10.64 -11.26
C ALA A 85 -5.96 12.04 -11.84
N ALA A 86 -5.60 13.10 -11.11
CA ALA A 86 -5.74 14.48 -11.55
C ALA A 86 -4.81 14.83 -12.74
N ASP A 87 -3.60 14.29 -12.76
CA ASP A 87 -2.60 14.47 -13.84
C ASP A 87 -3.00 13.70 -15.10
N LEU A 88 -3.55 12.50 -14.93
CA LEU A 88 -4.00 11.64 -16.03
C LEU A 88 -5.41 11.96 -16.53
N ARG A 89 -6.13 12.91 -15.90
CA ARG A 89 -7.54 13.22 -16.22
C ARG A 89 -7.78 13.57 -17.69
N LYS A 90 -6.82 14.25 -18.33
CA LYS A 90 -6.86 14.71 -19.72
C LYS A 90 -6.27 13.70 -20.71
N LYS A 91 -5.58 12.64 -20.24
CA LYS A 91 -5.03 11.60 -21.12
C LYS A 91 -6.12 10.60 -21.50
N SER A 92 -5.99 9.98 -22.68
CA SER A 92 -6.79 8.84 -23.10
C SER A 92 -6.02 7.53 -22.86
N GLY A 93 -6.76 6.42 -22.67
CA GLY A 93 -6.19 5.08 -22.58
C GLY A 93 -6.15 4.44 -21.19
N PRO A 94 -5.60 3.22 -21.09
CA PRO A 94 -5.69 2.36 -19.91
C PRO A 94 -5.17 3.00 -18.61
N ALA A 95 -4.11 3.81 -18.70
CA ALA A 95 -3.50 4.46 -17.55
C ALA A 95 -4.47 5.36 -16.77
N LYS A 96 -5.37 6.08 -17.48
CA LYS A 96 -6.41 6.90 -16.84
C LYS A 96 -7.39 6.03 -16.05
N TYR A 97 -7.91 4.97 -16.68
CA TYR A 97 -8.88 4.09 -16.02
C TYR A 97 -8.28 3.40 -14.80
N ILE A 98 -7.02 2.97 -14.89
CA ILE A 98 -6.29 2.39 -13.76
C ILE A 98 -6.15 3.41 -12.62
N ALA A 99 -5.73 4.65 -12.93
CA ALA A 99 -5.55 5.69 -11.92
C ALA A 99 -6.86 6.05 -11.19
N PHE A 100 -7.97 6.21 -11.93
CA PHE A 100 -9.28 6.45 -11.33
C PHE A 100 -9.81 5.24 -10.56
N GLY A 101 -9.55 4.01 -11.03
CA GLY A 101 -9.94 2.78 -10.34
C GLY A 101 -9.20 2.54 -9.02
N ARG A 102 -7.98 3.05 -8.88
CA ARG A 102 -7.20 2.97 -7.63
C ARG A 102 -7.84 3.77 -6.48
N LEU A 103 -8.56 4.85 -6.77
CA LEU A 103 -9.19 5.69 -5.74
C LEU A 103 -10.24 4.93 -4.91
N PRO A 104 -11.30 4.34 -5.51
CA PRO A 104 -12.27 3.56 -4.75
C PRO A 104 -11.66 2.27 -4.16
N LEU A 105 -10.65 1.68 -4.82
CA LEU A 105 -9.98 0.47 -4.34
C LEU A 105 -9.22 0.69 -3.01
N GLN A 106 -8.81 1.93 -2.72
CA GLN A 106 -8.08 2.22 -1.49
C GLN A 106 -8.93 2.00 -0.23
N LEU A 107 -10.24 2.25 -0.29
CA LEU A 107 -11.14 2.09 0.86
C LEU A 107 -11.25 0.62 1.32
N PRO A 108 -11.49 -0.37 0.43
CA PRO A 108 -11.38 -1.78 0.76
C PRO A 108 -10.01 -2.18 1.34
N LEU A 109 -8.90 -1.65 0.82
CA LEU A 109 -7.55 -1.98 1.31
C LEU A 109 -7.33 -1.49 2.74
N ILE A 110 -7.74 -0.26 3.05
CA ILE A 110 -7.72 0.28 4.41
C ILE A 110 -8.60 -0.58 5.33
N GLY A 111 -9.84 -0.90 4.91
CA GLY A 111 -10.75 -1.75 5.66
C GLY A 111 -10.17 -3.14 5.93
N TRP A 112 -9.49 -3.73 4.95
CA TRP A 112 -8.83 -5.03 5.07
C TRP A 112 -7.67 -4.99 6.07
N ALA A 113 -6.83 -3.96 6.02
CA ALA A 113 -5.74 -3.76 6.97
C ALA A 113 -6.26 -3.62 8.42
N ILE A 114 -7.31 -2.82 8.62
CA ILE A 114 -7.98 -2.67 9.93
C ILE A 114 -8.59 -4.00 10.38
N TYR A 115 -9.23 -4.75 9.48
CA TYR A 115 -9.78 -6.07 9.77
C TYR A 115 -8.69 -7.03 10.27
N VAL A 116 -7.52 -7.08 9.60
CA VAL A 116 -6.39 -7.91 10.03
C VAL A 116 -5.88 -7.46 11.40
N ALA A 117 -5.71 -6.16 11.62
CA ALA A 117 -5.24 -5.62 12.90
C ALA A 117 -6.16 -6.00 14.06
N ARG A 118 -7.47 -5.80 13.92
CA ARG A 118 -8.47 -6.05 14.98
C ARG A 118 -8.67 -7.54 15.29
N ASN A 119 -8.58 -8.42 14.29
CA ASN A 119 -8.83 -9.85 14.48
C ASN A 119 -7.60 -10.66 14.93
N THR A 120 -6.41 -10.04 14.97
CA THR A 120 -5.20 -10.71 15.46
C THR A 120 -5.31 -11.14 16.92
N GLY A 121 -5.84 -10.28 17.80
CA GLY A 121 -6.00 -10.62 19.23
C GLY A 121 -7.04 -11.72 19.47
N LYS A 122 -8.15 -11.70 18.72
CA LYS A 122 -9.22 -12.71 18.84
C LYS A 122 -8.78 -14.10 18.39
N SER A 123 -7.87 -14.20 17.42
CA SER A 123 -7.33 -15.47 16.93
C SER A 123 -6.20 -16.06 17.78
N ARG A 124 -5.65 -15.30 18.73
CA ARG A 124 -4.63 -15.79 19.67
C ARG A 124 -5.25 -16.44 20.91
N ASN A 125 -6.49 -16.07 21.23
CA ASN A 125 -7.26 -16.57 22.39
C ASN A 125 -8.27 -17.69 22.01
N ARG A 126 -8.21 -18.19 20.77
CA ARG A 126 -8.92 -19.38 20.29
C ARG A 126 -7.88 -20.37 19.82
#